data_AF-A0A4Q3VDS2-F1
#
_entry.id   AF-A0A4Q3VDS2-F1
#
_cell.length_a   1.000
_cell.length_b   1.000
_cell.length_c   1.000
_cell.angle_alpha   90.00
_cell.angle_beta   90.00
_cell.angle_gamma   90.00
#
_symmetry.space_group_name_H-M   'P 1'
#
loop_
_entity.id
_entity.type
_entity.pdbx_description
1 polymer ?
#
loop_
_entity_poly.entity_id
_entity_poly.type
_entity_poly.pdbx_seq_one_letter_code
_entity_poly.pdbx_strand_id
1 'polypeptide(L)'
;MFGQTFAPSDLAGVAALVLLEGLLSADNALVLAIMVKHLKKDDQQRALLYGLGGAFVFRFLMIVFATLILKQWWLQALGGAYLLYLPIKHFFTKGSKEEAEDESKYAGKGFWPTVIAVE
;
A
#
# COMPACT_ATOMS: atom_id res chain seq x y z
N MET A 1 17.00 -30.18 10.57
CA MET A 1 15.85 -29.29 10.28
C MET A 1 15.97 -28.52 8.97
N PHE A 2 17.03 -28.73 8.16
CA PHE A 2 17.08 -28.24 6.77
C PHE A 2 17.42 -29.43 5.86
N GLY A 3 16.39 -30.14 5.41
CA GLY A 3 16.47 -31.18 4.38
C GLY A 3 15.81 -30.71 3.09
N GLN A 4 16.08 -29.46 2.70
CA GLN A 4 15.50 -28.86 1.50
C GLN A 4 16.33 -29.29 0.29
N THR A 5 15.82 -30.25 -0.48
CA THR A 5 16.35 -30.54 -1.81
C THR A 5 15.86 -29.45 -2.76
N PHE A 6 16.76 -28.58 -3.21
CA PHE A 6 16.46 -27.56 -4.21
C PHE A 6 15.97 -28.25 -5.49
N ALA A 7 14.67 -28.13 -5.75
CA ALA A 7 14.05 -28.63 -6.97
C ALA A 7 14.01 -27.50 -8.02
N PRO A 8 14.05 -27.81 -9.33
CA PRO A 8 13.87 -26.79 -10.37
C PRO A 8 12.55 -25.99 -10.23
N SER A 9 11.54 -26.55 -9.57
CA SER A 9 10.29 -25.87 -9.20
C SER A 9 10.47 -24.74 -8.19
N ASP A 10 11.48 -24.79 -7.32
CA ASP A 10 11.76 -23.73 -6.35
C ASP A 10 12.23 -22.46 -7.07
N LEU A 11 12.96 -22.62 -8.18
CA LEU A 11 13.35 -21.50 -9.04
C LEU A 11 12.15 -20.81 -9.66
N ALA A 12 11.12 -21.58 -10.04
CA ALA A 12 9.86 -21.03 -10.52
C ALA A 12 9.09 -20.28 -9.41
N GLY A 13 9.11 -20.80 -8.18
CA GLY A 13 8.54 -20.11 -7.02
C GLY A 13 9.25 -18.79 -6.71
N VAL A 14 10.59 -18.79 -6.70
CA VAL A 14 11.39 -17.57 -6.52
C VAL A 14 11.14 -16.57 -7.65
N ALA A 15 11.09 -17.02 -8.91
CA ALA A 15 10.79 -16.16 -10.04
C ALA A 15 9.39 -15.52 -9.91
N ALA A 16 8.37 -16.29 -9.51
CA ALA A 16 7.03 -15.77 -9.26
C ALA A 16 7.01 -14.74 -8.12
N LEU A 17 7.73 -15.00 -7.02
CA LEU A 17 7.87 -14.04 -5.92
C LEU A 17 8.53 -12.74 -6.36
N VAL A 18 9.64 -12.83 -7.13
CA VAL A 18 10.34 -11.64 -7.66
C VAL A 18 9.41 -10.83 -8.57
N LEU A 19 8.64 -11.50 -9.44
CA LEU A 19 7.68 -10.82 -10.32
C LEU A 19 6.54 -10.15 -9.55
N LEU A 20 5.94 -10.85 -8.58
CA LEU A 20 4.84 -10.31 -7.77
C LEU A 20 5.30 -9.14 -6.89
N GLU A 21 6.44 -9.28 -6.22
CA GLU A 21 7.05 -8.21 -5.42
C GLU A 21 7.43 -7.01 -6.27
N GLY A 22 7.99 -7.26 -7.46
CA GLY A 22 8.32 -6.22 -8.42
C GLY A 22 7.07 -5.44 -8.87
N LEU A 23 5.99 -6.15 -9.19
CA LEU A 23 4.72 -5.54 -9.60
C LEU A 23 4.11 -4.69 -8.48
N LEU A 24 4.06 -5.23 -7.25
CA LEU A 24 3.54 -4.53 -6.08
C LEU A 24 4.38 -3.29 -5.72
N SER A 25 5.71 -3.40 -5.89
CA SER A 25 6.64 -2.29 -5.67
C SER A 25 6.47 -1.19 -6.73
N ALA A 26 6.17 -1.56 -7.97
CA ALA A 26 5.96 -0.60 -9.06
C ALA A 26 4.69 0.24 -8.83
N ASP A 27 3.59 -0.37 -8.40
CA ASP A 27 2.34 0.34 -8.12
C ASP A 27 2.51 1.35 -6.96
N ASN A 28 3.11 0.90 -5.86
CA ASN A 28 3.42 1.76 -4.71
C ASN A 28 4.36 2.92 -5.07
N ALA A 29 5.36 2.69 -5.94
CA ALA A 29 6.27 3.72 -6.41
C ALA A 29 5.58 4.71 -7.37
N LEU A 30 4.67 4.23 -8.23
CA LEU A 30 3.90 5.06 -9.16
C LEU A 30 3.05 6.08 -8.40
N VAL A 31 2.31 5.63 -7.38
CA VAL A 31 1.47 6.51 -6.56
C VAL A 31 2.32 7.59 -5.88
N LEU A 32 3.45 7.22 -5.27
CA LEU A 32 4.38 8.19 -4.66
C LEU A 32 4.91 9.20 -5.69
N ALA A 33 5.28 8.74 -6.89
CA ALA A 33 5.76 9.60 -7.96
C ALA A 33 4.68 10.58 -8.45
N ILE A 34 3.42 10.13 -8.56
CA ILE A 34 2.29 10.99 -8.94
C ILE A 34 2.04 12.06 -7.87
N MET A 35 2.02 11.68 -6.59
CA MET A 35 1.82 12.63 -5.49
C MET A 35 2.92 13.69 -5.43
N VAL A 36 4.18 13.32 -5.70
CA VAL A 36 5.32 14.23 -5.59
C VAL A 36 5.48 15.14 -6.83
N LYS A 37 4.86 14.80 -7.96
CA LYS A 37 5.00 15.49 -9.26
C LYS A 37 4.74 17.00 -9.23
N HIS A 38 3.88 17.48 -8.33
CA HIS A 38 3.54 18.90 -8.18
C HIS A 38 4.63 19.77 -7.49
N LEU A 39 5.65 19.18 -6.87
CA LEU A 39 6.69 19.91 -6.14
C LEU A 39 7.82 20.41 -7.06
N LYS A 40 8.62 21.38 -6.59
CA LYS A 40 9.86 21.79 -7.26
C LYS A 40 10.86 20.62 -7.29
N LYS A 41 11.66 20.52 -8.35
CA LYS A 41 12.57 19.37 -8.59
C LYS A 41 13.48 19.03 -7.41
N ASP A 42 13.95 20.03 -6.66
CA ASP A 42 14.84 19.82 -5.52
C ASP A 42 14.12 19.22 -4.30
N ASP A 43 12.83 19.53 -4.12
CA ASP A 43 12.00 19.00 -3.04
C ASP A 43 11.42 17.63 -3.39
N GLN A 44 11.25 17.33 -4.69
CA GLN A 44 10.76 16.03 -5.16
C GLN A 44 11.67 14.88 -4.71
N GLN A 45 12.98 15.03 -4.84
CA GLN A 45 13.93 13.98 -4.44
C GLN A 45 13.88 13.70 -2.94
N ARG A 46 13.74 14.74 -2.12
CA ARG A 46 13.63 14.59 -0.66
C ARG A 46 12.32 13.90 -0.29
N ALA A 47 11.20 14.35 -0.88
CA ALA A 47 9.89 13.74 -0.66
C ALA A 47 9.87 12.27 -1.10
N LEU A 48 10.50 11.92 -2.22
CA LEU A 48 10.65 10.53 -2.66
C LEU A 48 11.48 9.68 -1.69
N LEU A 49 12.58 10.21 -1.16
CA LEU A 49 13.45 9.49 -0.22
C LEU A 49 12.75 9.25 1.13
N TYR A 50 12.09 10.27 1.67
CA TYR A 50 11.30 10.12 2.90
C TYR A 50 10.09 9.21 2.68
N GLY A 51 9.42 9.31 1.53
CA GLY A 51 8.32 8.42 1.16
C GLY A 51 8.76 6.96 1.03
N LEU A 52 9.92 6.68 0.42
CA LEU A 52 10.48 5.34 0.31
C LEU A 52 10.84 4.77 1.69
N GLY A 53 11.50 5.56 2.54
CA GLY A 53 11.84 5.17 3.91
C GLY A 53 10.59 4.87 4.74
N GLY A 54 9.59 5.75 4.68
CA GLY A 54 8.30 5.55 5.34
C GLY A 54 7.55 4.31 4.84
N ALA A 55 7.49 4.11 3.51
CA ALA A 55 6.86 2.94 2.91
C ALA A 55 7.51 1.63 3.37
N PHE A 56 8.83 1.59 3.52
CA PHE A 56 9.54 0.42 4.04
C PHE A 56 9.18 0.13 5.51
N VAL A 57 9.13 1.16 6.36
CA VAL A 57 8.73 1.02 7.77
C VAL A 57 7.28 0.58 7.90
N PHE A 58 6.36 1.25 7.17
CA PHE A 58 4.96 0.91 7.14
C PHE A 58 4.75 -0.53 6.67
N ARG A 59 5.50 -0.97 5.66
CA ARG A 59 5.47 -2.36 5.18
C ARG A 59 5.85 -3.35 6.28
N PHE A 60 6.89 -3.07 7.07
CA PHE A 60 7.25 -3.91 8.20
C PHE A 60 6.13 -3.98 9.25
N LEU A 61 5.55 -2.83 9.60
CA LEU A 61 4.42 -2.76 10.54
C LEU A 61 3.19 -3.51 10.03
N MET A 62 2.85 -3.34 8.75
CA MET A 62 1.74 -4.04 8.10
C MET A 62 1.95 -5.55 8.09
N ILE A 63 3.17 -6.05 7.84
CA ILE A 63 3.45 -7.48 7.93
C ILE A 63 3.21 -8.00 9.35
N VAL A 64 3.71 -7.29 10.37
CA VAL A 64 3.46 -7.67 11.78
C VAL A 64 1.96 -7.68 12.06
N PHE A 65 1.23 -6.64 11.68
CA PHE A 65 -0.21 -6.57 11.90
C PHE A 65 -0.98 -7.65 11.15
N ALA A 66 -0.63 -7.92 9.89
CA ALA A 66 -1.20 -9.00 9.09
C ALA A 66 -0.99 -10.35 9.77
N THR A 67 0.20 -10.63 10.33
CA THR A 67 0.42 -11.89 11.05
C THR A 67 -0.46 -12.04 12.29
N LEU A 68 -0.86 -10.94 12.95
CA LEU A 68 -1.81 -10.97 14.06
C LEU A 68 -3.23 -11.25 13.55
N ILE A 69 -3.64 -10.62 12.44
CA ILE A 69 -4.94 -10.87 11.81
C ILE A 69 -5.06 -12.31 11.33
N LEU A 70 -4.02 -12.85 10.69
CA LEU A 70 -4.02 -14.19 10.13
C LEU A 70 -4.17 -15.31 11.17
N LYS A 71 -3.89 -15.03 12.46
CA LYS A 71 -4.15 -15.99 13.54
C LYS A 71 -5.64 -16.19 13.81
N GLN A 72 -6.48 -15.23 13.43
CA GLN A 72 -7.89 -15.22 13.79
C GLN A 72 -8.79 -15.32 12.55
N TRP A 73 -9.39 -16.49 12.34
CA TRP A 73 -10.11 -16.83 11.11
C TRP A 73 -11.31 -15.90 10.79
N TRP A 74 -12.05 -15.43 11.80
CA TRP A 74 -13.18 -14.53 11.58
C TRP A 74 -12.74 -13.15 11.10
N LEU A 75 -11.54 -12.72 11.51
CA LEU A 75 -10.98 -11.43 11.11
C LEU A 75 -10.46 -11.49 9.66
N GLN A 76 -9.90 -12.64 9.24
CA GLN A 76 -9.60 -12.91 7.83
C GLN A 76 -10.86 -12.89 6.96
N ALA A 77 -11.96 -13.51 7.43
CA ALA A 77 -13.22 -13.54 6.68
C ALA A 77 -13.81 -12.13 6.51
N LEU A 78 -13.83 -11.32 7.58
CA LEU A 78 -14.26 -9.92 7.51
C LEU A 78 -13.36 -9.09 6.59
N GLY A 79 -12.03 -9.22 6.71
CA GLY A 79 -11.08 -8.51 5.86
C GLY A 79 -11.23 -8.87 4.38
N GLY A 80 -11.37 -10.16 4.06
CA GLY A 80 -11.61 -10.63 2.70
C GLY A 80 -12.95 -10.13 2.13
N ALA A 81 -14.01 -10.17 2.93
CA ALA A 81 -15.31 -9.64 2.52
C ALA A 81 -15.25 -8.13 2.26
N TYR A 82 -14.54 -7.37 3.09
CA TYR A 82 -14.33 -5.93 2.90
C TYR A 82 -13.54 -5.61 1.63
N LEU A 83 -12.48 -6.37 1.36
CA LEU A 83 -11.68 -6.22 0.13
C LEU A 83 -12.49 -6.51 -1.14
N LEU A 84 -13.42 -7.47 -1.11
CA LEU A 84 -14.35 -7.73 -2.23
C LEU A 84 -15.41 -6.64 -2.36
N TYR A 85 -15.85 -6.07 -1.23
CA TYR A 85 -16.83 -4.99 -1.22
C TYR A 85 -16.31 -3.70 -1.87
N LEU A 86 -15.04 -3.32 -1.66
CA LEU A 86 -14.45 -2.10 -2.20
C LEU A 86 -14.58 -1.94 -3.74
N PRO A 87 -14.13 -2.90 -4.58
CA PRO A 87 -14.28 -2.78 -6.02
C PRO A 87 -15.74 -2.83 -6.44
N ILE A 88 -16.58 -3.65 -5.78
CA ILE A 88 -18.03 -3.67 -6.07
C ILE A 88 -18.64 -2.29 -5.80
N LYS A 89 -18.36 -1.68 -4.65
CA LYS A 89 -18.81 -0.32 -4.34
C LYS A 89 -18.30 0.66 -5.40
N HIS A 90 -17.01 0.67 -5.68
CA HIS A 90 -16.37 1.64 -6.58
C HIS A 90 -16.86 1.54 -8.03
N PHE A 91 -16.99 0.33 -8.59
CA PHE A 91 -17.42 0.15 -9.98
C PHE A 91 -18.93 0.23 -10.18
N PHE A 92 -19.74 -0.16 -9.19
CA PHE A 92 -21.21 -0.16 -9.31
C PHE A 92 -21.86 1.11 -8.75
N THR A 93 -21.17 1.87 -7.89
CA THR A 93 -21.61 3.20 -7.44
C THR A 93 -21.02 4.26 -8.38
N LYS A 94 -21.50 4.30 -9.62
CA LYS A 94 -21.16 5.37 -10.56
C LYS A 94 -21.68 6.71 -10.01
N GLY A 95 -20.77 7.59 -9.59
CA GLY A 95 -21.05 9.03 -9.51
C GLY A 95 -21.12 9.67 -8.13
N SER A 96 -20.15 9.46 -7.26
CA SER A 96 -19.84 10.47 -6.23
C SER A 96 -18.34 10.52 -6.04
N LYS A 97 -17.73 11.52 -6.67
CA LYS A 97 -16.83 12.56 -6.10
C LYS A 97 -16.03 12.27 -4.80
N GLU A 98 -15.81 11.03 -4.39
CA GLU A 98 -15.04 10.73 -3.17
C GLU A 98 -13.53 10.94 -3.38
N GLU A 99 -13.03 10.94 -4.62
CA GLU A 99 -11.63 11.32 -4.91
C GLU A 99 -11.38 12.84 -4.82
N ALA A 100 -12.42 13.69 -4.91
CA ALA A 100 -12.29 15.14 -4.80
C ALA A 100 -12.75 15.72 -3.44
N GLU A 101 -13.45 14.92 -2.63
CA GLU A 101 -13.87 15.35 -1.29
C GLU A 101 -12.81 15.13 -0.22
N ASP A 102 -11.81 14.27 -0.42
CA ASP A 102 -10.67 14.19 0.50
C ASP A 102 -9.76 15.42 0.37
N GLU A 103 -9.42 15.87 -0.84
CA GLU A 103 -8.61 17.10 -1.01
C GLU A 103 -9.29 18.36 -0.45
N SER A 104 -10.62 18.46 -0.53
CA SER A 104 -11.36 19.62 -0.02
C SER A 104 -11.62 19.58 1.50
N LYS A 105 -11.46 18.43 2.16
CA LYS A 105 -11.57 18.32 3.63
C LYS A 105 -10.26 18.65 4.36
N TYR A 106 -9.13 18.66 3.65
CA TYR A 106 -7.82 19.08 4.17
C TYR A 106 -7.42 20.50 3.77
N ALA A 107 -8.16 21.17 2.88
CA ALA A 107 -7.94 22.55 2.44
C ALA A 107 -8.19 23.65 3.52
N GLY A 108 -8.05 23.30 4.80
CA GLY A 108 -8.26 24.23 5.91
C GLY A 108 -7.80 23.75 7.28
N LYS A 109 -7.08 22.62 7.39
CA LYS A 109 -6.56 22.14 8.69
C LYS A 109 -5.05 22.28 8.72
N GLY A 110 -4.53 22.84 9.82
CA GLY A 110 -3.11 23.09 10.02
C GLY A 110 -2.25 21.82 10.01
N PHE A 111 -0.93 22.02 10.07
CA PHE A 111 0.11 21.00 9.91
C PHE A 111 -0.13 19.69 10.69
N TRP A 112 -0.57 19.77 11.95
CA TRP A 112 -0.71 18.61 12.84
C TRP A 112 -1.86 17.64 12.46
N PRO A 113 -3.08 18.13 12.14
CA PRO A 113 -4.12 17.28 11.57
C PRO A 113 -3.71 16.56 10.27
N THR A 114 -2.92 17.20 9.41
CA THR A 114 -2.45 16.60 8.16
C THR A 114 -1.45 15.47 8.42
N VAL A 115 -0.57 15.64 9.40
CA VAL A 115 0.38 14.58 9.82
C VAL A 115 -0.35 13.36 10.39
N ILE A 116 -1.43 13.57 11.13
CA ILE A 116 -2.21 12.47 11.73
C ILE A 116 -3.11 11.76 10.71
N ALA A 117 -3.60 12.48 9.69
CA ALA A 117 -4.41 11.86 8.63
C ALA A 117 -3.56 11.06 7.62
N VAL A 118 -2.26 11.34 7.58
CA VAL A 118 -1.27 10.66 6.73
C VAL A 118 -0.72 9.37 7.39
N GLU A 119 -0.95 9.17 8.69
CA GLU A 119 -0.60 7.92 9.40
C GLU A 119 -1.76 6.92 9.49
#